data_AF-A0A3M1PDU0-F1
#
_entry.id   AF-A0A3M1PDU0-F1
#
_cell.length_a   1.000
_cell.length_b   1.000
_cell.length_c   1.000
_cell.angle_alpha   90.00
_cell.angle_beta   90.00
_cell.angle_gamma   90.00
#
_symmetry.space_group_name_H-M   'P 1'
#
loop_
_entity.id
_entity.type
_entity.pdbx_description
1 polymer ?
#
loop_
_entity_poly.entity_id
_entity_poly.type
_entity_poly.pdbx_seq_one_letter_code
_entity_poly.pdbx_strand_id
1 'polypeptide(L)'
;MHESAGSNETTGWYIVKQPEGHCDIFPASALSSSQPDQSPSTENPQAAKVAEAQQWGPFESQSEAIARRVGLIRAGKCLPR
;
A
#
# COMPACT_ATOMS: atom_id res chain seq x y z
N MET A 1 20.69 13.60 -26.30
CA MET A 1 21.33 12.78 -25.25
C MET A 1 20.20 12.03 -24.57
N HIS A 2 20.18 10.71 -24.79
CA HIS A 2 19.30 9.61 -24.34
C HIS A 2 17.91 9.87 -23.72
N GLU A 3 16.95 9.16 -24.31
CA GLU A 3 15.59 8.85 -23.86
C GLU A 3 15.55 7.86 -22.67
N SER A 4 14.42 7.86 -21.95
CA SER A 4 13.77 6.74 -21.25
C SER A 4 14.43 6.08 -20.03
N ALA A 5 13.83 6.31 -18.86
CA ALA A 5 13.69 5.30 -17.81
C ALA A 5 12.40 5.54 -17.02
N GLY A 6 11.32 4.83 -17.39
CA GLY A 6 10.32 4.46 -16.42
C GLY A 6 10.90 3.39 -15.49
N SER A 7 10.32 3.30 -14.28
CA SER A 7 10.44 2.20 -13.31
C SER A 7 11.42 2.39 -12.15
N ASN A 8 10.81 2.62 -10.97
CA ASN A 8 10.99 1.79 -9.78
C ASN A 8 12.18 2.07 -8.84
N GLU A 9 12.26 3.29 -8.33
CA GLU A 9 12.98 3.50 -7.07
C GLU A 9 11.99 3.20 -5.93
N THR A 10 12.05 1.97 -5.42
CA THR A 10 11.33 1.51 -4.21
C THR A 10 11.88 2.24 -2.98
N THR A 11 11.77 3.56 -2.96
CA THR A 11 12.26 4.45 -1.90
C THR A 11 11.06 5.22 -1.40
N GLY A 12 10.50 4.77 -0.26
CA GLY A 12 9.30 5.36 0.30
C GLY A 12 8.75 4.51 1.42
N TRP A 13 7.67 4.98 2.02
CA TRP A 13 6.96 4.28 3.07
C TRP A 13 5.57 3.90 2.60
N TYR A 14 5.11 2.72 2.98
CA TYR A 14 3.82 2.20 2.59
C TYR A 14 3.03 1.81 3.83
N ILE A 15 1.73 2.02 3.77
CA ILE A 15 0.78 1.51 4.77
C ILE A 15 0.11 0.29 4.16
N VAL A 16 0.24 -0.87 4.81
CA VAL A 16 -0.36 -2.12 4.36
C VAL A 16 -1.45 -2.52 5.34
N LYS A 17 -2.68 -2.70 4.85
CA LYS A 17 -3.78 -3.23 5.65
C LYS A 17 -3.61 -4.74 5.83
N GLN A 18 -3.49 -5.15 7.08
CA GLN A 18 -3.48 -6.56 7.48
C GLN A 18 -4.90 -7.15 7.41
N PRO A 19 -5.04 -8.48 7.22
CA PRO A 19 -6.33 -9.16 7.20
C PRO A 19 -7.12 -8.98 8.51
N GLU A 20 -6.42 -8.76 9.62
CA GLU A 20 -7.00 -8.47 10.94
C GLU A 20 -7.65 -7.07 11.01
N GLY A 21 -7.45 -6.22 9.99
CA GLY A 21 -8.01 -4.88 9.92
C GLY A 21 -7.09 -3.78 10.44
N HIS A 22 -5.96 -4.13 11.06
CA HIS A 22 -4.91 -3.18 11.41
C HIS A 22 -4.11 -2.75 10.18
N CYS A 23 -3.41 -1.62 10.28
CA CYS A 23 -2.55 -1.13 9.21
C CYS A 23 -1.14 -0.91 9.75
N ASP A 24 -0.16 -1.47 9.07
CA ASP A 24 1.25 -1.39 9.45
C ASP A 24 2.04 -0.64 8.39
N ILE A 25 3.11 0.01 8.84
CA ILE A 25 3.93 0.87 7.99
C ILE A 25 5.25 0.16 7.70
N PHE A 26 5.54 -0.05 6.42
CA PHE A 26 6.77 -0.70 5.96
C PHE A 26 7.54 0.24 5.03
N PRO A 27 8.88 0.28 5.14
CA PRO A 27 9.67 0.88 4.09
C PRO A 27 9.54 0.05 2.82
N ALA A 28 9.62 0.73 1.69
CA ALA A 28 9.59 0.17 0.36
C ALA A 28 10.58 -1.00 0.18
N SER A 29 11.77 -0.89 0.78
CA SER A 29 12.78 -1.95 0.80
C SER A 29 12.33 -3.24 1.51
N ALA A 30 11.36 -3.17 2.43
CA ALA A 30 10.82 -4.34 3.13
C ALA A 30 9.68 -5.03 2.35
N LEU A 31 9.05 -4.35 1.39
CA LEU A 31 7.93 -4.91 0.62
C LEU A 31 8.38 -5.65 -0.64
N SER A 32 9.60 -5.40 -1.12
CA SER A 32 10.17 -6.02 -2.32
C SER A 32 10.27 -7.57 -2.23
N SER A 33 10.23 -8.12 -1.02
CA SER A 33 10.36 -9.57 -0.78
C SER A 33 9.03 -10.34 -0.76
N SER A 34 7.88 -9.69 -0.97
CA SER A 34 6.57 -10.34 -0.82
C SER A 34 5.54 -9.80 -1.81
N GLN A 35 5.78 -9.97 -3.11
CA GLN A 35 4.69 -9.96 -4.10
C GLN A 35 4.13 -11.37 -4.24
N PRO A 36 2.92 -11.68 -3.75
CA PRO A 36 2.09 -12.62 -4.48
C PRO A 36 1.74 -11.96 -5.82
N ASP A 37 2.03 -12.69 -6.90
CA ASP A 37 1.50 -12.46 -8.23
C ASP A 37 -0.03 -12.31 -8.15
N GLN A 38 -0.54 -11.09 -8.21
CA GLN A 38 -1.95 -10.84 -8.50
C GLN A 38 -2.03 -9.72 -9.52
N SER A 39 -1.96 -10.13 -10.78
CA SER A 39 -2.59 -9.45 -11.89
C SER A 39 -4.11 -9.64 -11.78
N PRO A 40 -4.94 -8.60 -11.54
CA PRO A 40 -6.36 -8.71 -11.76
C PRO A 40 -6.67 -8.28 -13.19
N SER A 41 -6.36 -9.13 -14.17
CA SER A 41 -7.14 -9.15 -15.41
C SER A 41 -8.51 -9.75 -15.07
N THR A 42 -9.44 -8.98 -14.50
CA THR A 42 -10.85 -9.41 -14.45
C THR A 42 -11.80 -8.21 -14.51
N GLU A 43 -12.41 -8.09 -15.68
CA GLU A 43 -13.43 -7.17 -16.15
C GLU A 43 -14.79 -7.40 -15.45
N ASN A 44 -14.87 -7.34 -14.11
CA ASN A 44 -16.14 -7.50 -13.38
C ASN A 44 -16.31 -6.50 -12.21
N PRO A 45 -17.03 -5.39 -12.41
CA PRO A 45 -17.07 -4.26 -11.46
C PRO A 45 -17.86 -4.50 -10.15
N GLN A 46 -18.44 -5.68 -9.90
CA GLN A 46 -19.35 -5.85 -8.75
C GLN A 46 -18.88 -6.87 -7.67
N ALA A 47 -17.75 -7.57 -7.88
CA ALA A 47 -17.20 -8.53 -6.92
C ALA A 47 -15.89 -8.09 -6.22
N ALA A 48 -15.38 -6.89 -6.52
CA ALA A 48 -14.16 -6.29 -5.97
C ALA A 48 -14.35 -5.66 -4.57
N LYS A 49 -15.08 -6.33 -3.65
CA LYS A 49 -15.44 -5.73 -2.35
C LYS A 49 -14.91 -6.45 -1.12
N VAL A 50 -14.24 -7.58 -1.26
CA VAL A 50 -13.70 -8.33 -0.12
C VAL A 50 -12.36 -8.94 -0.51
N ALA A 51 -11.30 -8.54 0.19
CA ALA A 51 -9.93 -9.06 0.11
C ALA A 51 -9.00 -8.54 -1.00
N GLU A 52 -9.12 -7.27 -1.41
CA GLU A 52 -7.95 -6.57 -1.98
C GLU A 52 -7.06 -6.11 -0.82
N ALA A 53 -5.84 -6.64 -0.75
CA ALA A 53 -4.80 -6.18 0.16
C ALA A 53 -4.55 -4.68 -0.07
N GLN A 54 -5.19 -3.84 0.75
CA GLN A 54 -5.22 -2.41 0.49
C GLN A 54 -3.93 -1.79 1.01
N GLN A 55 -3.10 -1.33 0.08
CA GLN A 55 -1.84 -0.64 0.34
C GLN A 55 -1.96 0.84 -0.05
N TRP A 56 -1.35 1.73 0.73
CA TRP A 56 -1.27 3.16 0.44
C TRP A 56 0.18 3.64 0.47
N GLY A 57 0.58 4.44 -0.51
CA GLY A 57 1.94 4.96 -0.67
C GLY A 57 2.38 4.97 -2.14
N PRO A 58 3.66 5.22 -2.44
CA PRO A 58 4.74 5.52 -1.48
C PRO A 58 4.60 6.90 -0.85
N PHE A 59 4.97 7.02 0.43
CA PHE A 59 5.12 8.28 1.15
C PHE A 59 6.59 8.66 1.28
N GLU A 60 6.90 9.95 1.29
CA GLU A 60 8.28 10.45 1.27
C GLU A 60 9.01 10.18 2.59
N SER A 61 8.28 10.01 3.70
CA SER A 61 8.84 9.79 5.03
C SER A 61 7.93 8.96 5.92
N GLN A 62 8.53 8.32 6.94
CA GLN A 62 7.78 7.53 7.92
C GLN A 62 6.73 8.37 8.65
N SER A 63 7.08 9.62 8.98
CA SER A 63 6.19 10.58 9.63
C SER A 63 4.94 10.87 8.79
N GLU A 64 5.09 11.02 7.47
CA GLU A 64 3.96 11.20 6.57
C GLU A 64 3.10 9.94 6.53
N ALA A 65 3.71 8.76 6.41
CA ALA A 65 2.98 7.49 6.47
C ALA A 65 2.20 7.32 7.79
N ILE A 66 2.76 7.78 8.92
CA ILE A 66 2.07 7.78 10.22
C ILE A 66 0.86 8.72 10.20
N ALA A 67 1.02 9.95 9.71
CA ALA A 67 -0.08 10.90 9.62
C ALA A 67 -1.23 10.36 8.74
N ARG A 68 -0.87 9.73 7.61
CA ARG A 68 -1.81 9.09 6.68
C ARG A 68 -2.51 7.89 7.33
N ARG A 69 -1.78 7.04 8.06
CA ARG A 69 -2.35 5.93 8.84
C ARG A 69 -3.37 6.41 9.85
N VAL A 70 -3.08 7.48 10.59
CA VAL A 70 -4.06 8.07 11.53
C VAL A 70 -5.32 8.54 10.80
N GLY A 71 -5.16 9.16 9.63
CA GLY A 71 -6.30 9.50 8.76
C GLY A 71 -7.13 8.29 8.36
N LEU A 72 -6.49 7.17 8.02
CA LEU A 72 -7.17 5.91 7.69
C LEU A 72 -7.90 5.30 8.90
N ILE A 73 -7.35 5.45 10.11
CA ILE A 73 -8.02 5.03 11.35
C ILE A 73 -9.29 5.87 11.58
N ARG A 74 -9.18 7.20 11.47
CA ARG A 74 -10.34 8.10 11.61
C ARG A 74 -11.42 7.85 10.56
N ALA A 75 -11.03 7.41 9.36
CA ALA A 75 -11.95 7.04 8.29
C ALA A 75 -12.53 5.62 8.42
N GLY A 76 -12.19 4.87 9.48
CA GLY A 76 -12.65 3.49 9.69
C GLY A 76 -12.03 2.46 8.73
N LYS A 77 -10.97 2.81 8.00
CA LYS A 77 -10.28 1.91 7.05
C LYS A 77 -9.28 0.99 7.74
N CYS A 78 -8.71 1.47 8.85
CA CYS A 78 -7.71 0.79 9.68
C CYS A 78 -8.15 0.77 11.14
N LEU A 79 -7.82 -0.31 11.86
CA LEU A 79 -8.03 -0.39 13.31
C LEU A 79 -6.82 0.19 14.07
N PRO A 80 -7.05 0.92 15.17
CA PRO A 80 -5.99 1.32 16.09
C PRO A 80 -5.36 0.09 16.75
N ARG A 81 -4.06 0.15 17.06
CA ARG A 81 -3.36 -0.82 17.92
C ARG A 81 -3.01 -0.16 19.24
#